data_AF-G2GQ06-F1
#
_entry.id   AF-G2GQ06-F1
#
_cell.length_a   1.000
_cell.length_b   1.000
_cell.length_c   1.000
_cell.angle_alpha   90.00
_cell.angle_beta   90.00
_cell.angle_gamma   90.00
#
_symmetry.space_group_name_H-M   'P 1'
#
loop_
_entity.id
_entity.type
_entity.pdbx_description
1 polymer ?
#
loop_
_entity_poly.entity_id
_entity_poly.type
_entity_poly.pdbx_seq_one_letter_code
_entity_poly.pdbx_strand_id
1 'polypeptide(L)' 'MANQSRPKVKKSRALGIALTPKAVKYFEARPYPPGEHGRGRKQNSDY' A
#
# COMPACT_ATOMS: atom_id res chain seq x y z
N MET A 1 3.99 -22.60 3.70
CA MET A 1 3.68 -21.17 3.41
C MET A 1 3.68 -20.40 4.71
N ALA A 2 4.67 -19.53 4.94
CA ALA A 2 4.76 -18.79 6.21
C ALA A 2 3.72 -17.66 6.24
N ASN A 3 2.84 -17.65 7.26
CA ASN A 3 1.92 -16.55 7.52
C ASN A 3 2.72 -15.34 8.04
N GLN A 4 3.29 -14.54 7.13
CA GLN A 4 3.94 -13.30 7.53
C GLN A 4 2.88 -12.30 8.00
N SER A 5 2.91 -11.97 9.30
CA SER A 5 2.05 -10.99 9.98
C SER A 5 2.23 -9.54 9.50
N ARG A 6 2.84 -9.33 8.33
CA ARG A 6 3.12 -8.01 7.75
C ARG A 6 1.83 -7.19 7.70
N PRO A 7 1.89 -5.88 8.04
CA PRO A 7 0.71 -5.04 8.06
C PRO A 7 -0.05 -5.06 6.73
N LYS A 8 -1.26 -5.64 6.72
CA LYS A 8 -2.11 -5.77 5.51
C LYS A 8 -2.43 -4.41 4.88
N VAL A 9 -2.58 -3.37 5.70
CA VAL A 9 -2.80 -1.98 5.26
C VAL A 9 -1.59 -1.43 4.50
N LYS A 10 -0.36 -1.76 4.92
CA LYS A 10 0.87 -1.32 4.23
C LYS A 10 0.95 -1.93 2.82
N LYS A 11 0.64 -3.23 2.70
CA LYS A 11 0.57 -3.91 1.40
C LYS A 11 -0.53 -3.31 0.51
N SER A 12 -1.72 -3.10 1.06
CA SER A 12 -2.85 -2.49 0.34
C SER A 12 -2.46 -1.15 -0.28
N ARG A 13 -1.92 -0.23 0.54
CA ARG A 13 -1.48 1.11 0.07
C ARG A 13 -0.31 1.06 -0.91
N ALA A 14 0.59 0.08 -0.80
CA ALA A 14 1.68 -0.08 -1.75
C ALA A 14 1.19 -0.51 -3.14
N LEU A 15 0.14 -1.34 -3.17
CA LEU A 15 -0.47 -1.85 -4.39
C LEU A 15 -1.54 -0.92 -4.97
N GLY A 16 -2.04 0.05 -4.20
CA GLY A 16 -3.15 0.90 -4.62
C GLY A 16 -4.53 0.24 -4.56
N ILE A 17 -4.65 -0.93 -3.93
CA ILE A 17 -5.89 -1.71 -3.85
C ILE A 17 -6.23 -2.02 -2.39
N ALA A 18 -7.50 -1.87 -2.00
CA ALA A 18 -7.99 -2.18 -0.67
C ALA A 18 -8.19 -3.69 -0.46
N LEU A 19 -7.16 -4.38 0.04
CA LEU A 19 -7.21 -5.82 0.31
C LEU A 19 -8.08 -6.21 1.52
N THR A 20 -8.44 -5.24 2.36
CA THR A 20 -9.26 -5.48 3.57
C THR A 20 -10.17 -4.28 3.83
N PRO A 21 -11.32 -4.44 4.51
CA PRO A 21 -12.21 -3.33 4.86
C PRO A 21 -11.50 -2.23 5.67
N LYS A 22 -10.58 -2.63 6.58
CA LYS A 22 -9.75 -1.68 7.34
C LYS A 22 -8.88 -0.81 6.42
N ALA A 23 -8.42 -1.32 5.27
CA ALA A 23 -7.57 -0.56 4.38
C ALA A 23 -8.32 0.61 3.71
N VAL A 24 -9.62 0.49 3.47
CA VAL A 24 -10.46 1.54 2.86
C VAL A 24 -10.33 2.85 3.64
N LYS A 25 -10.55 2.81 4.96
CA LYS A 25 -10.38 3.96 5.86
C LYS A 25 -8.99 4.61 5.77
N TYR A 26 -7.94 3.82 5.53
CA TYR A 26 -6.58 4.33 5.42
C TYR A 26 -6.25 4.89 4.04
N PHE A 27 -6.95 4.47 2.99
CA PHE A 27 -6.84 5.07 1.66
C PHE A 27 -7.39 6.49 1.67
N GLU A 28 -8.52 6.72 2.32
CA GLU A 28 -9.12 8.06 2.47
C GLU A 28 -8.14 9.02 3.15
N ALA A 29 -7.52 8.61 4.25
CA ALA A 29 -6.58 9.46 4.99
C ALA A 29 -5.20 9.58 4.32
N ARG A 30 -4.76 8.55 3.58
CA ARG A 30 -3.40 8.46 3.02
C ARG A 30 -3.40 7.76 1.65
N PRO A 31 -3.86 8.44 0.58
CA PRO A 31 -4.03 7.88 -0.76
C PRO A 31 -2.72 7.70 -1.55
N TYR A 32 -1.59 7.51 -0.87
CA TYR A 32 -0.26 7.39 -1.46
C TYR A 32 0.46 6.15 -0.90
N PRO A 33 1.43 5.55 -1.64
CA PRO A 33 2.27 4.45 -1.15
C PRO A 33 2.98 4.76 0.19
N PRO A 34 3.29 3.74 1.00
CA PRO A 34 4.02 3.93 2.26
C PRO A 34 5.51 4.24 2.01
N GLY A 35 6.14 4.91 2.98
CA GLY A 35 7.58 5.25 2.96
C GLY A 35 7.82 6.74 2.74
N GLU A 36 9.06 7.17 2.98
CA GLU A 36 9.49 8.57 2.85
C GLU A 36 9.29 9.10 1.42
N HIS A 37 9.72 8.33 0.42
CA HIS A 37 9.55 8.67 -1.00
C HIS A 37 8.20 8.20 -1.58
N GLY A 38 7.26 7.74 -0.75
CA GLY A 38 5.97 7.21 -1.21
C GLY A 38 5.08 8.24 -1.92
N ARG A 39 5.40 9.53 -1.79
CA ARG A 39 4.71 10.64 -2.47
C ARG A 39 5.41 11.12 -3.75
N GLY A 40 6.60 10.60 -4.03
CA GLY A 40 7.34 10.94 -5.25
C GLY A 40 6.67 10.37 -6.50
N ARG A 41 7.06 10.89 -7.67
CA ARG A 41 6.70 10.30 -8.96
C ARG A 41 7.37 8.93 -9.09
N LYS A 42 6.64 7.93 -9.60
CA LYS A 42 7.19 6.61 -9.95
C LYS A 42 7.35 6.52 -11.45
N GLN A 43 8.51 6.01 -11.87
CA GLN A 43 8.68 5.46 -13.22
C GLN A 43 8.36 3.97 -13.13
N ASN A 44 7.46 3.50 -13.99
CA ASN A 44 7.13 2.08 -14.06
C ASN A 44 8.08 1.40 -15.07
N SER A 45 8.60 0.24 -14.69
CA SER A 45 9.24 -0.72 -15.60
C SER A 45 8.27 -1.86 -15.90
N ASP A 46 8.53 -2.60 -16.97
CA ASP A 46 7.79 -3.82 -17.31
C ASP A 46 8.09 -5.00 -16.36
N TYR A 47 9.03 -4.79 -15.42
CA TYR A 47 9.45 -5.73 -14.38
C TYR A 47 9.20 -5.15 -12.99
#